data_AF-A0A538SVW7-F1
#
_entry.id   AF-A0A538SVW7-F1
#
_cell.length_a   1.000
_cell.length_b   1.000
_cell.length_c   1.000
_cell.angle_alpha   90.00
_cell.angle_beta   90.00
_cell.angle_gamma   90.00
#
_symmetry.space_group_name_H-M   'P 1'
#
loop_
_entity.id
_entity.type
_entity.pdbx_description
1 polymer ?
#
loop_
_entity_poly.entity_id
_entity_poly.type
_entity_poly.pdbx_seq_one_letter_code
_entity_poly.pdbx_strand_id
1 'polypeptide(L)'
;MYLAPGNPEVRRHLREIVREIVNRYPVDGIHLDYVRNPEPDVGYDTGTRTAFMREFGVDPVRITSPDSTMLAVVGAEGIADLRARWMQWQREQVTAFVRDVKNDLYLINPKLKLTAAVIADQTAALNRYLQEWPTWLRTGLLDAAIPMAYSPNTTTVVRQLAAARSIPTEHHLYAGIAIYNEGAREAADKIRRARQLGVDGIALFSYDALAARTDYARALKTWAFREPAEARRMEWKEGPGSPQK
;
A
#
# COMPACT_ATOMS: atom_id res chain seq x y z
N MET A 1 -7.74 1.91 -17.79
CA MET A 1 -6.71 2.96 -17.95
C MET A 1 -6.15 3.25 -16.56
N TYR A 2 -4.82 3.32 -16.41
CA TYR A 2 -4.15 3.54 -15.13
C TYR A 2 -3.05 4.60 -15.30
N LEU A 3 -2.74 5.32 -14.22
CA LEU A 3 -1.61 6.25 -14.18
C LEU A 3 -0.35 5.47 -13.82
N ALA A 4 0.65 5.47 -14.72
CA ALA A 4 1.85 4.66 -14.55
C ALA A 4 2.86 5.32 -13.60
N PRO A 5 3.22 4.69 -12.46
CA PRO A 5 4.19 5.24 -11.51
C PRO A 5 5.58 5.41 -12.10
N GLY A 6 5.92 4.69 -13.17
CA GLY A 6 7.20 4.82 -13.86
C GLY A 6 7.31 6.03 -14.78
N ASN A 7 6.20 6.74 -15.03
CA ASN A 7 6.22 8.02 -15.72
C ASN A 7 6.51 9.15 -14.71
N PRO A 8 7.62 9.88 -14.84
CA PRO A 8 7.97 10.96 -13.91
C PRO A 8 6.91 12.06 -13.81
N GLU A 9 6.19 12.36 -14.91
CA GLU A 9 5.17 13.40 -14.93
C GLU A 9 3.91 13.00 -14.17
N VAL A 10 3.57 11.71 -14.21
CA VAL A 10 2.50 11.16 -13.37
C VAL A 10 2.87 11.30 -11.90
N ARG A 11 4.10 10.94 -11.51
CA ARG A 11 4.54 11.09 -10.12
C ARG A 11 4.53 12.54 -9.67
N ARG A 12 5.03 13.46 -10.51
CA ARG A 12 5.01 14.90 -10.22
C ARG A 12 3.58 15.39 -10.00
N HIS A 13 2.67 15.08 -10.92
CA HIS A 13 1.28 15.52 -10.84
C HIS A 13 0.57 15.00 -9.58
N LEU A 14 0.72 13.71 -9.25
CA LEU A 14 0.10 13.15 -8.04
C LEU A 14 0.69 13.77 -6.76
N ARG A 15 1.99 14.08 -6.74
CA ARG A 15 2.62 14.80 -5.62
C ARG A 15 2.10 16.22 -5.49
N GLU A 16 1.87 16.93 -6.60
CA GLU A 16 1.27 18.27 -6.57
C GLU A 16 -0.13 18.24 -5.96
N ILE A 17 -0.96 17.24 -6.28
CA ILE A 17 -2.27 17.05 -5.65
C ILE A 17 -2.12 16.81 -4.14
N VAL A 18 -1.20 15.93 -3.74
CA VAL A 18 -0.94 15.69 -2.30
C VAL A 18 -0.55 16.98 -1.59
N ARG A 19 0.37 17.76 -2.18
CA ARG A 19 0.80 19.05 -1.64
C ARG A 19 -0.34 20.05 -1.57
N GLU A 20 -1.20 20.10 -2.59
CA GLU A 20 -2.38 20.96 -2.57
C GLU A 20 -3.30 20.60 -1.39
N ILE A 21 -3.62 19.32 -1.21
CA ILE A 21 -4.50 18.85 -0.13
C ILE A 21 -3.96 19.29 1.23
N VAL A 22 -2.69 19.01 1.53
CA VAL A 22 -2.13 19.29 2.87
C VAL A 22 -1.88 20.78 3.13
N ASN A 23 -1.76 21.60 2.08
CA ASN A 23 -1.60 23.04 2.24
C ASN A 23 -2.94 23.79 2.30
N ARG A 24 -4.01 23.24 1.70
CA ARG A 24 -5.33 23.89 1.65
C ARG A 24 -6.30 23.40 2.71
N TYR A 25 -6.08 22.22 3.26
CA TYR A 25 -6.99 21.60 4.23
C TYR A 25 -6.24 21.16 5.49
N PRO A 26 -6.84 21.34 6.68
CA PRO A 26 -6.23 20.94 7.95
C PRO A 26 -6.38 19.43 8.17
N VAL A 27 -5.72 18.63 7.32
CA VAL A 27 -5.72 17.17 7.43
C VAL A 27 -4.59 16.69 8.34
N ASP A 28 -4.81 15.56 9.03
CA ASP A 28 -3.79 14.91 9.86
C ASP A 28 -2.76 14.12 9.04
N GLY A 29 -3.03 13.90 7.76
CA GLY A 29 -2.17 13.11 6.89
C GLY A 29 -2.84 12.71 5.58
N ILE A 30 -2.15 11.84 4.85
CA ILE A 30 -2.57 11.27 3.57
C ILE A 30 -2.68 9.75 3.71
N HIS A 31 -3.76 9.21 3.16
CA HIS A 31 -3.96 7.77 2.98
C HIS A 31 -3.92 7.44 1.49
N LEU A 32 -2.99 6.57 1.10
CA LEU A 32 -2.84 6.11 -0.28
C LEU A 32 -3.64 4.83 -0.50
N ASP A 33 -4.68 4.91 -1.32
CA ASP A 33 -5.34 3.72 -1.89
C ASP A 33 -4.82 3.48 -3.32
N TYR A 34 -4.85 2.22 -3.77
CA TYR A 34 -4.38 1.79 -5.09
C TYR A 34 -2.92 2.17 -5.44
N VAL A 35 -2.05 2.38 -4.44
CA VAL A 35 -0.61 2.61 -4.65
C VAL A 35 0.13 1.32 -5.03
N ARG A 36 -0.05 0.89 -6.28
CA ARG A 36 0.46 -0.36 -6.86
C ARG A 36 0.29 -0.36 -8.39
N ASN A 37 0.91 -1.33 -9.06
CA ASN A 37 0.51 -1.67 -10.42
C ASN A 37 -0.68 -2.66 -10.40
N PRO A 38 -1.55 -2.67 -11.42
CA PRO A 38 -2.66 -3.63 -11.52
C PRO A 38 -2.16 -5.07 -11.77
N GLU A 39 -1.06 -5.21 -12.49
CA GLU A 39 -0.37 -6.46 -12.82
C GLU A 39 1.06 -6.15 -13.29
N PRO A 40 1.93 -7.15 -13.54
CA PRO A 40 3.30 -6.89 -13.98
C PRO A 40 3.42 -6.36 -15.43
N ASP A 41 2.53 -6.79 -16.33
CA ASP A 41 2.61 -6.50 -17.76
C ASP A 41 1.91 -5.17 -18.14
N VAL A 42 2.39 -4.07 -17.56
CA VAL A 42 1.84 -2.70 -17.77
C VAL A 42 2.95 -1.66 -17.76
N GLY A 43 2.60 -0.39 -18.00
CA GLY A 43 3.57 0.72 -17.97
C GLY A 43 4.34 0.89 -19.27
N TYR A 44 3.69 0.62 -20.41
CA TYR A 44 4.26 0.82 -21.75
C TYR A 44 3.93 2.18 -22.36
N ASP A 45 3.51 3.17 -21.55
CA ASP A 45 3.40 4.55 -22.02
C ASP A 45 4.78 5.12 -22.35
N THR A 46 4.81 6.13 -23.21
CA THR A 46 6.06 6.74 -23.69
C THR A 46 6.96 7.21 -22.55
N GLY A 47 6.39 7.79 -21.48
CA GLY A 47 7.16 8.31 -20.36
C GLY A 47 7.85 7.21 -19.57
N THR A 48 7.10 6.16 -19.22
CA THR A 48 7.64 5.00 -18.50
C THR A 48 8.70 4.26 -19.33
N ARG A 49 8.42 3.98 -20.62
CA ARG A 49 9.38 3.32 -21.53
C ARG A 49 10.67 4.12 -21.66
N THR A 50 10.55 5.43 -21.84
CA THR A 50 11.71 6.33 -21.95
C THR A 50 12.53 6.34 -20.66
N ALA A 51 11.89 6.37 -19.50
CA ALA A 51 12.58 6.36 -18.21
C ALA A 51 13.39 5.06 -18.02
N PHE A 52 12.79 3.89 -18.30
CA PHE A 52 13.49 2.62 -18.22
C PHE A 52 14.61 2.49 -19.26
N MET A 53 14.35 2.88 -20.51
CA MET A 53 15.35 2.81 -21.58
C MET A 53 16.57 3.70 -21.30
N ARG A 54 16.39 4.85 -20.65
CA ARG A 54 17.50 5.72 -20.23
C ARG A 54 18.40 5.06 -19.19
N GLU A 55 17.83 4.23 -18.32
CA GLU A 55 18.55 3.59 -17.21
C GLU A 55 19.23 2.28 -17.63
N PHE A 56 18.54 1.47 -18.46
CA PHE A 56 19.02 0.12 -18.82
C PHE A 56 19.44 -0.02 -20.28
N GLY A 57 19.28 1.02 -21.12
CA GLY A 57 19.66 1.00 -22.53
C GLY A 57 18.77 0.14 -23.43
N VAL A 58 17.64 -0.35 -22.91
CA VAL A 58 16.74 -1.27 -23.63
C VAL A 58 15.28 -0.86 -23.43
N ASP A 59 14.50 -0.90 -24.53
CA ASP A 59 13.05 -0.65 -24.47
C ASP A 59 12.33 -1.86 -23.83
N PRO A 60 11.51 -1.67 -22.78
CA PRO A 60 10.86 -2.78 -22.10
C PRO A 60 9.89 -3.56 -22.99
N VAL A 61 9.37 -2.98 -24.08
CA VAL A 61 8.55 -3.72 -25.05
C VAL A 61 9.36 -4.83 -25.74
N ARG A 62 10.65 -4.60 -26.00
CA ARG A 62 11.53 -5.63 -26.58
C ARG A 62 11.81 -6.74 -25.58
N ILE A 63 11.78 -6.45 -24.28
CA ILE A 63 11.92 -7.46 -23.24
C ILE A 63 10.68 -8.36 -23.20
N THR A 64 9.48 -7.78 -23.34
CA THR A 64 8.22 -8.54 -23.22
C THR A 64 7.84 -9.30 -24.47
N SER A 65 8.25 -8.83 -25.63
CA SER A 65 8.14 -9.52 -26.91
C SER A 65 9.48 -9.50 -27.64
N PRO A 66 10.45 -10.36 -27.25
CA PRO A 66 11.79 -10.34 -27.82
C PRO A 66 11.80 -10.84 -29.26
N ASP A 67 12.45 -10.08 -30.14
CA ASP A 67 12.72 -10.47 -31.52
C ASP A 67 13.89 -11.48 -31.60
N SER A 68 14.07 -12.10 -32.77
CA SER A 68 15.14 -13.09 -33.01
C SER A 68 16.53 -12.51 -32.80
N THR A 69 16.73 -11.22 -33.09
CA THR A 69 18.01 -10.53 -32.87
C THR A 69 18.33 -10.42 -31.39
N MET A 70 17.35 -10.03 -30.57
CA MET A 70 17.52 -9.90 -29.13
C MET A 70 17.81 -11.26 -28.50
N LEU A 71 17.06 -12.31 -28.89
CA LEU A 71 17.32 -13.68 -28.45
C LEU A 71 18.72 -14.16 -28.83
N ALA A 72 19.21 -13.82 -30.02
CA ALA A 72 20.57 -14.17 -30.44
C ALA A 72 21.67 -13.47 -29.63
N VAL A 73 21.41 -12.24 -29.15
CA VAL A 73 22.39 -11.43 -28.39
C VAL A 73 22.45 -11.82 -26.93
N VAL A 74 21.30 -11.95 -26.25
CA VAL A 74 21.26 -12.16 -24.78
C VAL A 74 20.84 -13.57 -24.37
N GLY A 75 20.37 -14.39 -25.31
CA GLY A 75 19.86 -15.73 -25.02
C GLY A 75 18.56 -15.72 -24.20
N ALA A 76 18.01 -16.91 -23.98
CA ALA A 76 16.77 -17.07 -23.21
C ALA A 76 16.95 -16.65 -21.73
N GLU A 77 18.10 -16.96 -21.14
CA GLU A 77 18.44 -16.57 -19.76
C GLU A 77 18.56 -15.04 -19.63
N GLY A 78 19.22 -14.37 -20.58
CA GLY A 78 19.32 -12.91 -20.56
C GLY A 78 17.96 -12.21 -20.73
N ILE A 79 17.03 -12.80 -21.50
CA ILE A 79 15.64 -12.31 -21.53
C ILE A 79 14.95 -12.46 -20.17
N ALA A 80 15.13 -13.59 -19.49
CA ALA A 80 14.56 -13.79 -18.16
C ALA A 80 15.12 -12.77 -17.14
N ASP A 81 16.43 -12.52 -17.17
CA ASP A 81 17.08 -11.50 -16.33
C ASP A 81 16.56 -10.09 -16.62
N LEU A 82 16.40 -9.74 -17.90
CA LEU A 82 15.84 -8.44 -18.29
C LEU A 82 14.38 -8.29 -17.85
N ARG A 83 13.57 -9.35 -17.91
CA ARG A 83 12.20 -9.35 -17.36
C ARG A 83 12.20 -9.14 -15.86
N ALA A 84 13.09 -9.80 -15.13
CA ALA A 84 13.22 -9.63 -13.69
C ALA A 84 13.63 -8.19 -13.33
N ARG A 85 14.57 -7.60 -14.08
CA ARG A 85 14.99 -6.19 -13.93
C ARG A 85 13.85 -5.22 -14.23
N TRP A 86 13.06 -5.46 -15.28
CA TRP A 86 11.88 -4.66 -15.59
C TRP A 86 10.87 -4.66 -14.44
N MET A 87 10.50 -5.85 -13.94
CA MET A 87 9.59 -5.97 -12.80
C MET A 87 10.13 -5.31 -11.53
N GLN A 88 11.43 -5.46 -11.27
CA GLN A 88 12.09 -4.83 -10.12
C GLN A 88 12.06 -3.30 -10.24
N TRP A 89 12.42 -2.78 -11.41
CA TRP A 89 12.36 -1.34 -11.65
C TRP A 89 10.94 -0.80 -11.47
N GLN A 90 9.91 -1.48 -11.99
CA GLN A 90 8.52 -1.07 -11.79
C GLN A 90 8.14 -1.01 -10.29
N ARG A 91 8.57 -1.99 -9.46
CA ARG A 91 8.40 -1.94 -7.99
C ARG A 91 9.09 -0.73 -7.37
N GLU A 92 10.30 -0.43 -7.83
CA GLU A 92 11.06 0.72 -7.37
C GLU A 92 10.38 2.04 -7.73
N GLN A 93 9.70 2.14 -8.88
CA GLN A 93 8.95 3.34 -9.25
C GLN A 93 7.75 3.58 -8.33
N VAL A 94 7.01 2.52 -7.94
CA VAL A 94 5.94 2.62 -6.94
C VAL A 94 6.52 3.06 -5.59
N THR A 95 7.63 2.44 -5.17
CA THR A 95 8.31 2.75 -3.91
C THR A 95 8.86 4.18 -3.89
N ALA A 96 9.40 4.66 -5.02
CA ALA A 96 9.90 6.01 -5.18
C ALA A 96 8.76 7.03 -5.03
N PHE A 97 7.58 6.76 -5.60
CA PHE A 97 6.42 7.62 -5.38
C PHE A 97 6.03 7.71 -3.90
N VAL A 98 5.95 6.59 -3.18
CA VAL A 98 5.66 6.58 -1.73
C VAL A 98 6.71 7.37 -0.94
N ARG A 99 8.00 7.17 -1.26
CA ARG A 99 9.12 7.88 -0.63
C ARG A 99 9.06 9.39 -0.89
N ASP A 100 8.79 9.78 -2.12
CA ASP A 100 8.67 11.18 -2.51
C ASP A 100 7.51 11.87 -1.79
N VAL A 101 6.36 11.20 -1.68
CA VAL A 101 5.23 11.70 -0.90
C VAL A 101 5.60 11.83 0.58
N LYS A 102 6.27 10.82 1.18
CA LYS A 102 6.74 10.89 2.57
C LYS A 102 7.65 12.10 2.79
N ASN A 103 8.59 12.34 1.88
CA ASN A 103 9.52 13.47 1.93
C ASN A 103 8.78 14.80 1.82
N ASP A 104 7.85 14.91 0.87
CA ASP A 104 7.03 16.12 0.69
C ASP A 104 6.23 16.44 1.96
N LEU A 105 5.57 15.44 2.56
CA LEU A 105 4.85 15.60 3.81
C LEU A 105 5.76 16.01 4.96
N TYR A 106 6.95 15.38 5.08
CA TYR A 106 7.92 15.71 6.12
C TYR A 106 8.39 17.17 6.02
N LEU A 107 8.69 17.64 4.82
CA LEU A 107 9.14 19.01 4.57
C LEU A 107 8.05 20.06 4.83
N ILE A 108 6.78 19.72 4.59
CA ILE A 108 5.64 20.63 4.83
C ILE A 108 5.30 20.67 6.32
N ASN A 109 5.10 19.51 6.93
CA ASN A 109 4.83 19.38 8.35
C ASN A 109 5.15 17.94 8.78
N PRO A 110 6.20 17.72 9.57
CA PRO A 110 6.64 16.39 9.93
C PRO A 110 5.63 15.59 10.77
N LYS A 111 4.59 16.23 11.32
CA LYS A 111 3.48 15.57 12.02
C LYS A 111 2.46 14.93 11.08
N LEU A 112 2.43 15.31 9.79
CA LEU A 112 1.54 14.71 8.80
C LEU A 112 1.85 13.21 8.64
N LYS A 113 0.81 12.39 8.74
CA LYS A 113 0.89 10.94 8.65
C LYS A 113 0.78 10.49 7.19
N LEU A 114 1.53 9.45 6.80
CA LEU A 114 1.38 8.75 5.54
C LEU A 114 0.99 7.31 5.80
N THR A 115 -0.17 6.91 5.29
CA THR A 115 -0.66 5.53 5.43
C THR A 115 -1.07 4.97 4.08
N ALA A 116 -1.23 3.65 3.95
CA ALA A 116 -1.68 3.06 2.69
C ALA A 116 -2.55 1.80 2.89
N ALA A 117 -3.56 1.64 2.03
CA ALA A 117 -4.29 0.40 1.84
C ALA A 117 -3.47 -0.55 0.95
N VAL A 118 -3.14 -1.74 1.47
CA VAL A 118 -2.16 -2.63 0.85
C VAL A 118 -2.71 -4.04 0.67
N ILE A 119 -2.20 -4.75 -0.34
CA ILE A 119 -2.59 -6.15 -0.61
C ILE A 119 -2.16 -7.01 0.58
N ALA A 120 -3.12 -7.69 1.22
CA ALA A 120 -2.88 -8.43 2.45
C ALA A 120 -2.01 -9.68 2.27
N ASP A 121 -2.08 -10.32 1.10
CA ASP A 121 -1.15 -11.38 0.74
C ASP A 121 0.18 -10.77 0.25
N GLN A 122 1.22 -10.83 1.07
CA GLN A 122 2.51 -10.21 0.78
C GLN A 122 3.19 -10.77 -0.48
N THR A 123 2.99 -12.05 -0.77
CA THR A 123 3.53 -12.69 -1.99
C THR A 123 2.83 -12.15 -3.22
N ALA A 124 1.50 -12.04 -3.19
CA ALA A 124 0.74 -11.42 -4.27
C ALA A 124 1.04 -9.92 -4.40
N ALA A 125 1.20 -9.21 -3.27
CA ALA A 125 1.58 -7.81 -3.25
C ALA A 125 2.87 -7.58 -4.04
N LEU A 126 3.91 -8.35 -3.75
CA LEU A 126 5.21 -8.24 -4.39
C LEU A 126 5.19 -8.67 -5.86
N ASN A 127 4.64 -9.85 -6.15
CA ASN A 127 4.84 -10.51 -7.44
C ASN A 127 3.78 -10.16 -8.48
N ARG A 128 2.54 -9.90 -8.05
CA ARG A 128 1.43 -9.57 -8.95
C ARG A 128 1.18 -8.08 -9.02
N TYR A 129 1.19 -7.39 -7.88
CA TYR A 129 0.82 -5.97 -7.82
C TYR A 129 2.02 -5.02 -7.75
N LEU A 130 3.24 -5.56 -7.70
CA LEU A 130 4.47 -4.80 -7.64
C LEU A 130 4.47 -3.79 -6.47
N GLN A 131 3.85 -4.18 -5.36
CA GLN A 131 3.63 -3.38 -4.16
C GLN A 131 4.51 -3.89 -3.02
N GLU A 132 5.63 -3.20 -2.77
CA GLU A 132 6.64 -3.61 -1.78
C GLU A 132 6.36 -3.06 -0.37
N TRP A 133 5.09 -3.08 0.04
CA TRP A 133 4.65 -2.46 1.29
C TRP A 133 5.29 -3.02 2.57
N PRO A 134 5.70 -4.30 2.68
CA PRO A 134 6.39 -4.77 3.88
C PRO A 134 7.71 -4.04 4.10
N THR A 135 8.45 -3.75 3.03
CA THR A 135 9.66 -2.92 3.08
C THR A 135 9.30 -1.49 3.47
N TRP A 136 8.25 -0.90 2.89
CA TRP A 136 7.83 0.47 3.20
C TRP A 136 7.50 0.65 4.68
N LEU A 137 6.82 -0.32 5.30
CA LEU A 137 6.49 -0.28 6.71
C LEU A 137 7.72 -0.54 7.60
N ARG A 138 8.58 -1.49 7.22
CA ARG A 138 9.84 -1.79 7.94
C ARG A 138 10.79 -0.59 7.97
N THR A 139 10.87 0.18 6.89
CA THR A 139 11.79 1.31 6.75
C THR A 139 11.18 2.66 7.10
N GLY A 140 9.93 2.70 7.57
CA GLY A 140 9.26 3.93 8.00
C GLY A 140 8.81 4.87 6.88
N LEU A 141 8.74 4.39 5.64
CA LEU A 141 8.09 5.12 4.55
C LEU A 141 6.60 5.31 4.82
N LEU A 142 5.96 4.34 5.48
CA LEU A 142 4.58 4.45 5.97
C LEU A 142 4.58 4.59 7.50
N ASP A 143 3.74 5.49 7.99
CA ASP A 143 3.39 5.61 9.40
C ASP A 143 2.41 4.49 9.82
N ALA A 144 1.56 4.04 8.90
CA ALA A 144 0.82 2.79 9.08
C ALA A 144 0.54 2.08 7.76
N ALA A 145 0.54 0.75 7.78
CA ALA A 145 0.01 -0.06 6.69
C ALA A 145 -1.35 -0.64 7.07
N ILE A 146 -2.26 -0.70 6.09
CA ILE A 146 -3.61 -1.24 6.25
C ILE A 146 -3.81 -2.42 5.28
N PRO A 147 -3.38 -3.65 5.64
CA PRO A 147 -3.66 -4.82 4.82
C PRO A 147 -5.16 -5.01 4.61
N MET A 148 -5.60 -5.03 3.36
CA MET A 148 -6.98 -5.29 2.95
C MET A 148 -7.29 -6.79 3.07
N ALA A 149 -7.44 -7.28 4.31
CA ALA A 149 -7.71 -8.69 4.61
C ALA A 149 -9.20 -9.01 4.42
N TYR A 150 -9.68 -8.84 3.19
CA TYR A 150 -11.11 -8.86 2.84
C TYR A 150 -11.67 -10.25 2.50
N SER A 151 -10.90 -11.31 2.75
CA SER A 151 -11.37 -12.67 2.53
C SER A 151 -12.56 -12.98 3.45
N PRO A 152 -13.64 -13.62 2.95
CA PRO A 152 -14.71 -14.11 3.81
C PRO A 152 -14.22 -15.23 4.74
N ASN A 153 -13.13 -15.92 4.40
CA ASN A 153 -12.54 -16.98 5.21
C ASN A 153 -11.66 -16.41 6.34
N THR A 154 -12.10 -16.56 7.59
CA THR A 154 -11.40 -16.06 8.78
C THR A 154 -9.98 -16.62 8.94
N THR A 155 -9.73 -17.88 8.58
CA THR A 155 -8.37 -18.48 8.63
C THR A 155 -7.41 -17.77 7.68
N THR A 156 -7.88 -17.37 6.49
CA THR A 156 -7.10 -16.60 5.52
C THR A 156 -6.76 -15.22 6.08
N VAL A 157 -7.75 -14.53 6.67
CA VAL A 157 -7.55 -13.22 7.31
C VAL A 157 -6.51 -13.31 8.42
N VAL A 158 -6.64 -14.28 9.33
CA VAL A 158 -5.69 -14.49 10.43
C VAL A 158 -4.28 -14.76 9.90
N ARG A 159 -4.13 -15.63 8.90
CA ARG A 159 -2.82 -15.92 8.29
C ARG A 159 -2.16 -14.67 7.69
N GLN A 160 -2.92 -13.87 6.93
CA GLN A 160 -2.42 -12.65 6.30
C GLN A 160 -2.01 -11.60 7.34
N LEU A 161 -2.85 -11.38 8.36
CA LEU A 161 -2.54 -10.43 9.44
C LEU A 161 -1.39 -10.90 10.33
N ALA A 162 -1.25 -12.20 10.59
CA ALA A 162 -0.11 -12.74 11.34
C ALA A 162 1.21 -12.53 10.60
N ALA A 163 1.23 -12.79 9.28
CA ALA A 163 2.40 -12.50 8.44
C ALA A 163 2.71 -10.99 8.37
N ALA A 164 1.68 -10.14 8.36
CA ALA A 164 1.87 -8.69 8.42
C ALA A 164 2.45 -8.26 9.78
N ARG A 165 1.99 -8.86 10.88
CA ARG A 165 2.46 -8.53 12.22
C ARG A 165 3.90 -8.96 12.48
N SER A 166 4.38 -10.03 11.81
CA SER A 166 5.77 -10.49 11.93
C SER A 166 6.79 -9.57 11.25
N ILE A 167 6.35 -8.51 10.55
CA ILE A 167 7.27 -7.50 10.01
C ILE A 167 7.93 -6.76 11.19
N PRO A 168 9.27 -6.73 11.29
CA PRO A 168 9.96 -6.03 12.37
C PRO A 168 9.88 -4.51 12.12
N THR A 169 8.92 -3.86 12.77
CA THR A 169 8.70 -2.42 12.65
C THR A 169 8.10 -1.85 13.93
N GLU A 170 8.38 -0.58 14.18
CA GLU A 170 7.75 0.23 15.23
C GLU A 170 6.52 0.99 14.70
N HIS A 171 6.32 0.99 13.37
CA HIS A 171 5.19 1.66 12.72
C HIS A 171 3.92 0.82 12.80
N HIS A 172 2.78 1.48 12.67
CA HIS A 172 1.51 0.83 12.98
C HIS A 172 1.02 -0.10 11.88
N LEU A 173 0.34 -1.16 12.29
CA LEU A 173 -0.37 -2.07 11.41
C LEU A 173 -1.86 -2.08 11.78
N TYR A 174 -2.72 -1.65 10.88
CA TYR A 174 -4.17 -1.71 11.10
C TYR A 174 -4.82 -2.79 10.24
N ALA A 175 -5.63 -3.65 10.83
CA ALA A 175 -6.32 -4.69 10.07
C ALA A 175 -7.46 -4.08 9.25
N GLY A 176 -7.37 -4.14 7.92
CA GLY A 176 -8.46 -3.82 7.01
C GLY A 176 -9.46 -4.95 6.94
N ILE A 177 -10.70 -4.75 7.42
CA ILE A 177 -11.77 -5.74 7.42
C ILE A 177 -12.90 -5.26 6.51
N ALA A 178 -13.24 -6.07 5.50
CA ALA A 178 -14.40 -5.82 4.66
C ALA A 178 -15.67 -6.20 5.43
N ILE A 179 -16.59 -5.26 5.57
CA ILE A 179 -17.89 -5.46 6.22
C ILE A 179 -19.03 -5.53 5.20
N TYR A 180 -18.80 -5.10 3.95
CA TYR A 180 -19.81 -5.11 2.89
C TYR A 180 -20.15 -6.53 2.38
N ASN A 181 -19.27 -7.51 2.61
CA ASN A 181 -19.38 -8.87 2.06
C ASN A 181 -19.65 -9.97 3.10
N GLU A 182 -19.92 -9.60 4.36
CA GLU A 182 -20.15 -10.56 5.44
C GLU A 182 -21.12 -10.05 6.51
N GLY A 183 -21.54 -10.94 7.41
CA GLY A 183 -22.38 -10.63 8.57
C GLY A 183 -21.61 -10.00 9.73
N ALA A 184 -22.32 -9.35 10.65
CA ALA A 184 -21.71 -8.61 11.76
C ALA A 184 -20.98 -9.52 12.74
N ARG A 185 -21.43 -10.78 12.88
CA ARG A 185 -20.83 -11.76 13.78
C ARG A 185 -19.49 -12.23 13.26
N GLU A 186 -19.41 -12.50 11.95
CA GLU A 186 -18.20 -12.91 11.26
C GLU A 186 -17.16 -11.78 11.25
N ALA A 187 -17.58 -10.56 10.95
CA ALA A 187 -16.73 -9.37 11.06
C ALA A 187 -16.22 -9.15 12.49
N ALA A 188 -17.09 -9.28 13.50
CA ALA A 188 -16.70 -9.17 14.91
C ALA A 188 -15.69 -10.26 15.32
N ASP A 189 -15.85 -11.50 14.82
CA ASP A 189 -14.88 -12.58 15.07
C ASP A 189 -13.50 -12.26 14.44
N LYS A 190 -13.48 -11.75 13.21
CA LYS A 190 -12.23 -11.31 12.56
C LYS A 190 -11.56 -10.17 13.31
N ILE A 191 -12.32 -9.17 13.75
CA ILE A 191 -11.80 -8.05 14.55
C ILE A 191 -11.21 -8.56 15.87
N ARG A 192 -11.91 -9.45 16.57
CA ARG A 192 -11.43 -10.07 17.81
C ARG A 192 -10.11 -10.81 17.57
N ARG A 193 -10.01 -11.62 16.51
CA ARG A 193 -8.78 -12.35 16.17
C ARG A 193 -7.65 -11.42 15.74
N ALA A 194 -7.95 -10.36 14.99
CA ALA A 194 -6.96 -9.34 14.62
C ALA A 194 -6.35 -8.68 15.87
N ARG A 195 -7.17 -8.33 16.87
CA ARG A 195 -6.67 -7.81 18.16
C ARG A 195 -5.84 -8.83 18.93
N GLN A 196 -6.21 -10.11 18.91
CA GLN A 196 -5.40 -11.18 19.53
C GLN A 196 -4.03 -11.33 18.89
N LEU A 197 -3.89 -10.99 17.60
CA LEU A 197 -2.59 -10.91 16.92
C LEU A 197 -1.79 -9.65 17.29
N GLY A 198 -2.37 -8.71 18.02
CA GLY A 198 -1.70 -7.48 18.44
C GLY A 198 -1.50 -6.46 17.32
N VAL A 199 -2.45 -6.37 16.38
CA VAL A 199 -2.53 -5.22 15.45
C VAL A 199 -2.82 -3.93 16.21
N ASP A 200 -2.34 -2.81 15.70
CA ASP A 200 -2.43 -1.50 16.37
C ASP A 200 -3.79 -0.82 16.20
N GLY A 201 -4.64 -1.35 15.32
CA GLY A 201 -5.92 -0.75 14.98
C GLY A 201 -6.73 -1.57 13.98
N ILE A 202 -7.96 -1.13 13.72
CA ILE A 202 -8.91 -1.76 12.82
C ILE A 202 -9.45 -0.71 11.85
N ALA A 203 -9.45 -1.02 10.56
CA ALA A 203 -10.07 -0.19 9.52
C ALA A 203 -11.20 -0.99 8.87
N LEU A 204 -12.44 -0.50 8.99
CA LEU A 204 -13.61 -1.16 8.40
C LEU A 204 -13.86 -0.60 7.00
N PHE A 205 -14.09 -1.49 6.03
CA PHE A 205 -14.47 -1.10 4.68
C PHE A 205 -15.80 -1.74 4.27
N SER A 206 -16.84 -1.00 3.91
CA SER A 206 -16.89 0.44 3.65
C SER A 206 -17.91 1.15 4.54
N TYR A 207 -17.80 2.48 4.59
CA TYR A 207 -18.69 3.32 5.38
C TYR A 207 -20.16 3.22 4.95
N ASP A 208 -20.44 3.20 3.65
CA ASP A 208 -21.80 3.06 3.11
C ASP A 208 -22.45 1.74 3.54
N ALA A 209 -21.70 0.64 3.54
CA ALA A 209 -22.18 -0.65 4.01
C ALA A 209 -22.47 -0.66 5.52
N LEU A 210 -21.78 0.17 6.31
CA LEU A 210 -22.05 0.34 7.74
C LEU A 210 -23.28 1.24 7.96
N ALA A 211 -23.34 2.37 7.26
CA ALA A 211 -24.40 3.37 7.40
C ALA A 211 -25.76 2.86 6.95
N ALA A 212 -25.80 2.05 5.88
CA ALA A 212 -27.03 1.48 5.35
C ALA A 212 -27.65 0.38 6.24
N ARG A 213 -26.88 -0.21 7.16
CA ARG A 213 -27.30 -1.36 7.99
C ARG A 213 -27.20 -1.03 9.48
N THR A 214 -28.24 -0.38 10.01
CA THR A 214 -28.26 0.11 11.40
C THR A 214 -28.17 -1.01 12.45
N ASP A 215 -28.76 -2.16 12.17
CA ASP A 215 -28.66 -3.39 12.96
C ASP A 215 -27.22 -3.93 12.98
N TYR A 216 -26.55 -3.93 11.83
CA TYR A 216 -25.16 -4.30 11.68
C TYR A 216 -24.23 -3.39 12.48
N ALA A 217 -24.42 -2.07 12.38
CA ALA A 217 -23.65 -1.10 13.14
C ALA A 217 -23.84 -1.27 14.67
N ARG A 218 -25.08 -1.50 15.11
CA ARG A 218 -25.38 -1.80 16.53
C ARG A 218 -24.71 -3.10 16.97
N ALA A 219 -24.76 -4.14 16.14
CA ALA A 219 -24.12 -5.42 16.42
C ALA A 219 -22.60 -5.28 16.55
N LEU A 220 -21.93 -4.56 15.64
CA LEU A 220 -20.50 -4.29 15.76
C LEU A 220 -20.14 -3.47 16.99
N LYS A 221 -20.95 -2.46 17.35
CA LYS A 221 -20.77 -1.72 18.60
C LYS A 221 -20.83 -2.66 19.81
N THR A 222 -21.78 -3.59 19.83
CA THR A 222 -21.94 -4.55 20.94
C THR A 222 -20.89 -5.68 20.93
N TRP A 223 -20.42 -6.15 19.79
CA TRP A 223 -19.57 -7.34 19.71
C TRP A 223 -18.09 -7.03 19.50
N ALA A 224 -17.76 -5.91 18.88
CA ALA A 224 -16.40 -5.55 18.50
C ALA A 224 -15.94 -4.19 19.05
N PHE A 225 -16.83 -3.24 19.36
CA PHE A 225 -16.45 -1.89 19.79
C PHE A 225 -17.27 -1.43 21.01
N ARG A 226 -17.30 -2.28 22.06
CA ARG A 226 -18.05 -1.99 23.30
C ARG A 226 -17.51 -0.75 24.00
N GLU A 227 -16.19 -0.68 24.08
CA GLU A 227 -15.46 0.46 24.59
C GLU A 227 -15.01 1.36 23.42
N PRO A 228 -14.85 2.68 23.65
CA PRO A 228 -14.22 3.57 22.70
C PRO A 228 -12.87 2.99 22.24
N ALA A 229 -12.67 2.90 20.92
CA ALA A 229 -11.40 2.52 20.35
C ALA A 229 -10.50 3.76 20.30
N GLU A 230 -9.68 3.96 21.34
CA GLU A 230 -8.68 5.02 21.33
C GLU A 230 -7.59 4.71 20.31
N ALA A 231 -7.24 5.72 19.51
CA ALA A 231 -6.15 5.58 18.55
C ALA A 231 -4.83 5.47 19.30
N ARG A 232 -4.06 4.41 19.01
CA ARG A 232 -2.69 4.28 19.52
C ARG A 232 -1.87 5.46 19.01
N ARG A 233 -1.14 6.11 19.92
CA ARG A 233 -0.24 7.23 19.59
C ARG A 233 0.92 6.74 18.73
N MET A 234 1.25 7.51 17.70
CA MET A 234 2.44 7.28 16.88
C MET A 234 3.62 8.02 17.51
N GLU A 235 4.43 7.34 18.33
CA GLU A 235 5.51 7.97 19.11
C GLU A 235 6.52 8.74 18.24
N TRP A 236 6.78 8.27 17.01
CA TRP A 236 7.68 8.94 16.07
C TRP A 236 7.09 10.22 15.44
N LYS A 237 5.78 10.47 15.59
CA LYS A 237 5.08 11.69 15.12
C LYS A 237 4.70 12.64 16.25
N GLU A 238 4.47 12.08 17.43
CA GLU A 238 3.82 12.82 18.52
C GLU A 238 4.65 12.82 19.81
N GLY A 239 5.66 11.96 19.96
CA GLY A 239 6.45 11.78 21.18
C GLY A 239 7.48 12.89 21.46
N PRO A 240 8.16 12.86 22.61
CA PRO A 240 9.11 13.90 23.05
C PRO A 240 10.32 14.12 22.12
N GLY A 241 10.65 13.14 21.26
CA GLY A 241 11.67 13.23 20.21
C GLY A 241 11.10 13.41 18.80
N SER A 242 9.79 13.62 18.66
CA SER A 242 9.17 13.84 17.35
C SER A 242 9.58 15.19 16.78
N PRO A 243 9.65 15.33 15.43
CA PRO A 243 10.08 16.58 14.84
C PRO A 243 9.11 17.72 15.18
N GLN A 244 9.66 18.86 15.58
CA GLN A 244 8.88 20.08 15.83
C GLN A 244 8.51 20.75 14.50
N LYS A 245 7.43 21.53 14.52
CA LYS A 245 6.99 22.32 13.36
C LYS A 245 7.85 23.57 13.23
#